data_AF-G4Z6M4-F1
#
_entry.id   AF-G4Z6M4-F1
#
_cell.length_a   1.000
_cell.length_b   1.000
_cell.length_c   1.000
_cell.angle_alpha   90.00
_cell.angle_beta   90.00
_cell.angle_gamma   90.00
#
_symmetry.space_group_name_H-M   'P 1'
#
loop_
_entity.id
_entity.type
_entity.pdbx_description
1 polymer ?
#
loop_
_entity_poly.entity_id
_entity_poly.type
_entity_poly.pdbx_seq_one_letter_code
_entity_poly.pdbx_strand_id
1 'polypeptide(L)'
;MGWYEYDSETGYDYHEPSWFYAVAVGRTTGIFTSHGEAAAQVHGYPSFRMRKFSDYEDARDFLEEFDIFCESLTEDGSQERDREEEGPEGGEDGDGDSWFYAVAVGRSTGIFLDFEDARDQIYGYPRSRMEKFLDYDEAEGYIEKNQLLYEEEEEKEEDEDEMKVPAVWFYAVAVGRSTGVYMNHQEAMEQVHGYSGFRMKKFRDFGEAEEYIAFNQVYSSDEEDESEAEAEVEEEIWYYAVAVGRTTGVYTDWQEAMEQVRGYSGFRMKKFLDYSEAQQYIGENRLYYEEDEEEKSDDEEEVEQEEVWYYAVAVGRRIGVYTNRGDALDQVYEYSGFRMKKFLDYNEALGEEWEESEEEQVMEKEEWFYAVAVGRNTGIYTNNEEAIEQVHGYPGFRMKKFLDYDEAEEVGSESEPEEEFETWYYAVTVGRDIGVYTDWQVARDQVYGYSGFRMKKFLDLSEAWEYVRYNKGY
;
A
#
# COMPACT_ATOMS: atom_id res chain seq x y z
N MET A 1 -28.89 -0.40 -25.99
CA MET A 1 -30.25 -0.81 -25.57
C MET A 1 -30.68 0.10 -24.43
N GLY A 2 -31.53 1.09 -24.70
CA GLY A 2 -32.18 1.89 -23.65
C GLY A 2 -33.48 1.24 -23.18
N TRP A 3 -33.94 1.61 -22.00
CA TRP A 3 -35.26 1.20 -21.48
C TRP A 3 -36.10 2.43 -21.15
N TYR A 4 -37.41 2.22 -21.16
CA TYR A 4 -38.37 3.24 -20.74
C TYR A 4 -38.74 2.98 -19.29
N GLU A 5 -38.48 3.95 -18.43
CA GLU A 5 -38.91 3.91 -17.04
C GLU A 5 -40.12 4.84 -16.89
N TYR A 6 -41.14 4.35 -16.19
CA TYR A 6 -42.40 5.08 -16.05
C TYR A 6 -42.39 5.85 -14.74
N ASP A 7 -42.32 7.16 -14.84
CA ASP A 7 -42.45 8.09 -13.72
C ASP A 7 -43.89 8.65 -13.68
N SER A 8 -44.47 8.66 -12.48
CA SER A 8 -45.88 9.07 -12.29
C SER A 8 -46.13 10.57 -12.48
N GLU A 9 -45.08 11.41 -12.47
CA GLU A 9 -45.17 12.86 -12.65
C GLU A 9 -44.80 13.29 -14.08
N THR A 10 -43.87 12.61 -14.75
CA THR A 10 -43.34 13.02 -16.07
C THR A 10 -43.68 12.09 -17.24
N GLY A 11 -44.15 10.86 -16.98
CA GLY A 11 -44.50 9.88 -18.01
C GLY A 11 -43.37 8.87 -18.28
N TYR A 12 -43.30 8.34 -19.50
CA TYR A 12 -42.22 7.41 -19.89
C TYR A 12 -40.97 8.20 -20.25
N ASP A 13 -39.93 8.08 -19.44
CA ASP A 13 -38.62 8.67 -19.73
C ASP A 13 -37.71 7.62 -20.35
N TYR A 14 -36.99 8.00 -21.42
CA TYR A 14 -36.11 7.10 -22.15
C TYR A 14 -34.71 7.18 -21.54
N HIS A 15 -34.31 6.12 -20.84
CA HIS A 15 -32.99 6.02 -20.24
C HIS A 15 -32.03 5.30 -21.17
N GLU A 16 -31.04 6.04 -21.65
CA GLU A 16 -29.92 5.50 -22.40
C GLU A 16 -28.73 5.35 -21.43
N PRO A 17 -28.23 4.12 -21.20
CA PRO A 17 -27.14 3.90 -20.25
C PRO A 17 -25.90 4.65 -20.72
N SER A 18 -25.33 5.48 -19.84
CA SER A 18 -24.16 6.31 -20.18
C SER A 18 -22.87 5.50 -20.29
N TRP A 19 -22.85 4.25 -19.78
CA TRP A 19 -21.68 3.38 -19.75
C TRP A 19 -22.08 1.90 -19.82
N PHE A 20 -21.26 1.11 -20.51
CA PHE A 20 -21.32 -0.34 -20.61
C PHE A 20 -20.06 -0.95 -19.95
N TYR A 21 -20.22 -1.97 -19.12
CA TYR A 21 -19.15 -2.62 -18.38
C TYR A 21 -19.00 -4.06 -18.88
N ALA A 22 -17.95 -4.36 -19.62
CA ALA A 22 -17.67 -5.71 -20.13
C ALA A 22 -16.81 -6.48 -19.13
N VAL A 23 -17.33 -7.62 -18.65
CA VAL A 23 -16.64 -8.56 -17.77
C VAL A 23 -16.20 -9.76 -18.61
N ALA A 24 -14.90 -9.84 -18.89
CA ALA A 24 -14.27 -10.91 -19.64
C ALA A 24 -13.88 -12.10 -18.74
N VAL A 25 -13.59 -11.82 -17.46
CA VAL A 25 -13.32 -12.85 -16.45
C VAL A 25 -14.00 -12.44 -15.14
N GLY A 26 -14.94 -13.26 -14.68
CA GLY A 26 -15.75 -13.04 -13.49
C GLY A 26 -16.71 -14.21 -13.25
N ARG A 27 -17.56 -14.12 -12.22
CA ARG A 27 -18.60 -15.11 -11.91
C ARG A 27 -19.57 -15.32 -13.07
N THR A 28 -19.90 -14.22 -13.75
CA THR A 28 -20.62 -14.24 -15.03
C THR A 28 -19.93 -13.27 -15.98
N THR A 29 -19.60 -13.73 -17.18
CA THR A 29 -19.02 -12.92 -18.24
C THR A 29 -20.12 -12.29 -19.10
N GLY A 30 -19.87 -11.10 -19.65
CA GLY A 30 -20.85 -10.35 -20.43
C GLY A 30 -20.78 -8.84 -20.25
N ILE A 31 -21.72 -8.13 -20.87
CA ILE A 31 -21.80 -6.66 -20.83
C ILE A 31 -22.93 -6.24 -19.91
N PHE A 32 -22.61 -5.41 -18.92
CA PHE A 32 -23.53 -4.88 -17.92
C PHE A 32 -23.74 -3.38 -18.12
N THR A 33 -24.94 -2.87 -17.85
CA THR A 33 -25.26 -1.43 -17.96
C THR A 33 -25.13 -0.68 -16.63
N SER A 34 -24.83 -1.41 -15.54
CA SER A 34 -24.64 -0.87 -14.19
C SER A 34 -23.30 -1.30 -13.59
N HIS A 35 -22.58 -0.35 -12.99
CA HIS A 35 -21.31 -0.62 -12.32
C HIS A 35 -21.48 -1.58 -11.14
N GLY A 36 -22.56 -1.43 -10.35
CA GLY A 36 -22.79 -2.27 -9.17
C GLY A 36 -23.03 -3.74 -9.54
N GLU A 37 -23.74 -3.96 -10.65
CA GLU A 37 -23.97 -5.31 -11.18
C GLU A 37 -22.68 -5.93 -11.71
N ALA A 38 -21.90 -5.19 -12.50
CA ALA A 38 -20.61 -5.65 -13.01
C ALA A 38 -19.60 -5.93 -11.88
N ALA A 39 -19.55 -5.05 -10.88
CA ALA A 39 -18.70 -5.17 -9.70
C ALA A 39 -19.03 -6.43 -8.89
N ALA A 40 -20.31 -6.77 -8.73
CA ALA A 40 -20.74 -7.99 -8.05
C ALA A 40 -20.23 -9.28 -8.73
N GLN A 41 -20.01 -9.24 -10.06
CA GLN A 41 -19.49 -10.39 -10.81
C GLN A 41 -17.98 -10.58 -10.64
N VAL A 42 -17.24 -9.51 -10.35
CA VAL A 42 -15.79 -9.54 -10.22
C VAL A 42 -15.29 -9.49 -8.78
N HIS A 43 -16.12 -9.00 -7.85
CA HIS A 43 -15.75 -8.83 -6.45
C HIS A 43 -15.43 -10.18 -5.80
N GLY A 44 -14.17 -10.35 -5.40
CA GLY A 44 -13.66 -11.59 -4.82
C GLY A 44 -13.35 -12.71 -5.84
N TYR A 45 -13.40 -12.43 -7.14
CA TYR A 45 -13.02 -13.37 -8.21
C TYR A 45 -11.55 -13.16 -8.60
N PRO A 46 -10.63 -14.14 -8.42
CA PRO A 46 -9.21 -13.96 -8.74
C PRO A 46 -8.97 -13.74 -10.24
N SER A 47 -8.05 -12.84 -10.58
CA SER A 47 -7.69 -12.49 -11.97
C SER A 47 -8.86 -11.98 -12.82
N PHE A 48 -9.85 -11.34 -12.19
CA PHE A 48 -10.96 -10.73 -12.91
C PHE A 48 -10.46 -9.73 -13.97
N ARG A 49 -11.13 -9.69 -15.11
CA ARG A 49 -10.87 -8.75 -16.19
C ARG A 49 -12.18 -8.08 -16.55
N MET A 50 -12.25 -6.78 -16.28
CA MET A 50 -13.42 -5.96 -16.57
C MET A 50 -12.97 -4.60 -17.10
N ARG A 51 -13.67 -4.06 -18.10
CA ARG A 51 -13.43 -2.73 -18.66
C ARG A 51 -14.75 -2.01 -18.93
N LYS A 52 -14.76 -0.68 -18.80
CA LYS A 52 -15.93 0.17 -19.09
C LYS A 52 -15.79 0.85 -20.46
N PHE A 53 -16.91 1.06 -21.13
CA PHE A 53 -17.04 1.59 -22.49
C PHE A 53 -18.21 2.56 -22.58
N SER A 54 -18.09 3.59 -23.41
CA SER A 54 -19.21 4.49 -23.72
C SER A 54 -20.14 3.91 -24.79
N ASP A 55 -19.68 2.93 -25.56
CA ASP A 55 -20.42 2.29 -26.65
C ASP A 55 -20.54 0.78 -26.41
N TYR A 56 -21.67 0.21 -26.84
CA TYR A 56 -21.97 -1.22 -26.68
C TYR A 56 -21.17 -2.10 -27.65
N GLU A 57 -20.93 -1.64 -28.87
CA GLU A 57 -20.15 -2.37 -29.88
C GLU A 57 -18.68 -2.46 -29.42
N ASP A 58 -18.11 -1.40 -28.87
CA ASP A 58 -16.75 -1.42 -28.30
C ASP A 58 -16.62 -2.40 -27.12
N ALA A 59 -17.65 -2.49 -26.28
CA ALA A 59 -17.71 -3.43 -25.16
C ALA A 59 -17.80 -4.89 -25.63
N ARG A 60 -18.46 -5.13 -26.76
CA ARG A 60 -18.59 -6.44 -27.39
C ARG A 60 -17.30 -6.86 -28.07
N ASP A 61 -16.66 -5.97 -28.82
CA ASP A 61 -15.39 -6.23 -29.50
C ASP A 61 -14.30 -6.63 -28.50
N PHE A 62 -14.29 -6.02 -27.32
CA PHE A 62 -13.38 -6.40 -26.23
C PHE A 62 -13.59 -7.83 -25.71
N LEU A 63 -14.84 -8.32 -25.66
CA LEU A 63 -15.13 -9.70 -25.26
C LEU A 63 -14.79 -10.69 -26.38
N GLU A 64 -15.09 -10.35 -27.64
CA GLU A 64 -14.73 -11.17 -28.80
C GLU A 64 -13.21 -11.26 -28.96
N GLU A 65 -12.45 -10.18 -28.77
CA GLU A 65 -10.98 -10.19 -28.79
C GLU A 65 -10.41 -11.06 -27.66
N PHE A 66 -11.07 -11.07 -26.50
CA PHE A 66 -10.67 -11.90 -25.37
C PHE A 66 -10.96 -13.39 -25.60
N ASP A 67 -12.10 -13.73 -26.21
CA ASP A 67 -12.44 -15.11 -26.62
C ASP A 67 -11.50 -15.61 -27.74
N ILE A 68 -11.16 -14.77 -28.73
CA ILE A 68 -10.20 -15.11 -29.81
C ILE A 68 -8.80 -15.38 -29.23
N PHE A 69 -8.39 -14.63 -28.22
CA PHE A 69 -7.10 -14.87 -27.54
C PHE A 69 -7.10 -16.22 -26.80
N CYS A 70 -8.26 -16.70 -26.34
CA CYS A 70 -8.44 -18.03 -25.76
C CYS A 70 -8.51 -19.14 -26.83
N GLU A 71 -9.15 -18.92 -27.99
CA GLU A 71 -9.17 -19.88 -29.10
C GLU A 71 -7.80 -20.02 -29.81
N SER A 72 -6.95 -18.99 -29.82
CA SER A 72 -5.65 -19.03 -30.51
C SER A 72 -4.55 -19.84 -29.79
N LEU A 73 -4.83 -20.38 -28.60
CA LEU A 73 -3.96 -21.37 -27.96
C LEU A 73 -4.32 -22.82 -28.36
N THR A 74 -5.35 -23.01 -29.18
CA THR A 74 -5.83 -24.32 -29.63
C THR A 74 -5.92 -24.40 -31.15
N GLU A 75 -4.79 -24.38 -31.87
CA GLU A 75 -4.76 -24.86 -33.26
C GLU A 75 -3.39 -25.47 -33.59
N ASP A 76 -3.33 -26.81 -33.58
CA ASP A 76 -2.71 -27.52 -34.69
C ASP A 76 -3.46 -28.84 -34.93
N GLY A 77 -3.87 -29.07 -36.18
CA GLY A 77 -3.78 -30.43 -36.72
C GLY A 77 -5.03 -31.28 -36.97
N SER A 78 -6.16 -30.69 -37.34
CA SER A 78 -6.98 -31.13 -38.50
C SER A 78 -7.63 -32.53 -38.60
N GLN A 79 -8.88 -32.46 -39.08
CA GLN A 79 -9.59 -33.40 -39.98
C GLN A 79 -10.53 -34.46 -39.38
N GLU A 80 -11.79 -34.04 -39.34
CA GLU A 80 -13.00 -34.83 -39.54
C GLU A 80 -12.78 -36.03 -40.49
N ARG A 81 -13.13 -37.21 -40.00
CA ARG A 81 -13.56 -38.33 -40.83
C ARG A 81 -14.86 -38.87 -40.30
N ASP A 82 -15.93 -38.46 -40.95
CA ASP A 82 -17.23 -39.14 -40.94
C ASP A 82 -17.06 -40.63 -41.27
N ARG A 83 -17.57 -41.48 -40.39
CA ARG A 83 -17.94 -42.85 -40.74
C ARG A 83 -19.16 -43.29 -39.94
N GLU A 84 -20.31 -43.16 -40.57
CA GLU A 84 -21.53 -43.91 -40.24
C GLU A 84 -21.26 -45.42 -40.33
N GLU A 85 -21.68 -46.21 -39.33
CA GLU A 85 -22.84 -47.14 -39.39
C GLU A 85 -22.80 -48.24 -38.31
N GLU A 86 -23.94 -48.39 -37.63
CA GLU A 86 -24.58 -49.57 -37.01
C GLU A 86 -24.05 -50.18 -35.69
N GLY A 87 -24.93 -50.16 -34.67
CA GLY A 87 -24.80 -50.86 -33.38
C GLY A 87 -24.97 -52.40 -33.48
N PRO A 88 -25.06 -53.16 -32.35
CA PRO A 88 -25.96 -52.84 -31.22
C PRO A 88 -25.45 -53.16 -29.78
N GLU A 89 -26.17 -52.57 -28.82
CA GLU A 89 -26.49 -53.05 -27.46
C GLU A 89 -25.39 -53.17 -26.37
N GLY A 90 -25.42 -52.20 -25.45
CA GLY A 90 -25.55 -52.48 -24.00
C GLY A 90 -24.34 -52.14 -23.11
N GLY A 91 -24.37 -50.95 -22.49
CA GLY A 91 -23.51 -50.62 -21.34
C GLY A 91 -23.57 -49.13 -21.00
N GLU A 92 -24.21 -48.81 -19.88
CA GLU A 92 -24.29 -47.53 -19.14
C GLU A 92 -23.29 -46.42 -19.56
N ASP A 93 -23.84 -45.31 -20.07
CA ASP A 93 -23.11 -44.09 -20.44
C ASP A 93 -22.43 -43.44 -19.21
N GLY A 94 -21.09 -43.45 -19.23
CA GLY A 94 -20.22 -42.80 -18.27
C GLY A 94 -18.99 -42.25 -18.98
N ASP A 95 -19.19 -41.27 -19.87
CA ASP A 95 -18.12 -40.51 -20.52
C ASP A 95 -18.35 -39.03 -20.20
N GLY A 96 -17.89 -38.63 -19.00
CA GLY A 96 -17.57 -37.24 -18.70
C GLY A 96 -16.06 -37.11 -18.72
N ASP A 97 -15.53 -36.23 -19.56
CA ASP A 97 -14.10 -35.94 -19.68
C ASP A 97 -13.50 -35.75 -18.27
N SER A 98 -12.74 -36.74 -17.78
CA SER A 98 -12.14 -36.72 -16.45
C SER A 98 -10.77 -36.06 -16.57
N TRP A 99 -10.66 -34.82 -16.15
CA TRP A 99 -9.40 -34.07 -16.16
C TRP A 99 -8.51 -34.55 -15.00
N PHE A 100 -7.21 -34.68 -15.25
CA PHE A 100 -6.17 -34.94 -14.26
C PHE A 100 -5.54 -33.62 -13.82
N TYR A 101 -5.61 -33.28 -12.53
CA TYR A 101 -5.05 -32.05 -11.98
C TYR A 101 -3.69 -32.33 -11.36
N ALA A 102 -2.62 -31.93 -12.04
CA ALA A 102 -1.24 -32.15 -11.59
C ALA A 102 -0.79 -30.98 -10.71
N VAL A 103 -0.59 -31.23 -9.41
CA VAL A 103 0.00 -30.27 -8.47
C VAL A 103 1.50 -30.54 -8.40
N ALA A 104 2.28 -29.70 -9.07
CA ALA A 104 3.73 -29.80 -9.04
C ALA A 104 4.32 -29.18 -7.76
N VAL A 105 3.67 -28.14 -7.23
CA VAL A 105 4.13 -27.42 -6.03
C VAL A 105 2.91 -27.03 -5.20
N GLY A 106 2.85 -27.55 -3.98
CA GLY A 106 1.76 -27.33 -3.04
C GLY A 106 2.04 -28.05 -1.73
N ARG A 107 1.05 -28.05 -0.82
CA ARG A 107 1.09 -28.81 0.44
C ARG A 107 1.30 -30.31 0.21
N SER A 108 0.74 -30.83 -0.89
CA SER A 108 0.95 -32.19 -1.38
C SER A 108 1.12 -32.12 -2.90
N THR A 109 2.17 -32.74 -3.43
CA THR A 109 2.43 -32.83 -4.87
C THR A 109 1.91 -34.15 -5.41
N GLY A 110 1.31 -34.14 -6.60
CA GLY A 110 0.74 -35.34 -7.21
C GLY A 110 -0.37 -35.03 -8.20
N ILE A 111 -0.96 -36.09 -8.77
CA ILE A 111 -2.06 -36.00 -9.72
C ILE A 111 -3.37 -36.28 -8.99
N PHE A 112 -4.30 -35.36 -9.09
CA PHE A 112 -5.60 -35.39 -8.44
C PHE A 112 -6.69 -35.57 -9.50
N LEU A 113 -7.74 -36.33 -9.18
CA LEU A 113 -8.89 -36.54 -10.07
C LEU A 113 -10.00 -35.51 -9.83
N ASP A 114 -9.93 -34.81 -8.70
CA ASP A 114 -10.88 -33.77 -8.31
C ASP A 114 -10.18 -32.41 -8.20
N PHE A 115 -10.83 -31.38 -8.73
CA PHE A 115 -10.28 -30.02 -8.77
C PHE A 115 -10.20 -29.39 -7.38
N GLU A 116 -11.18 -29.65 -6.51
CA GLU A 116 -11.22 -29.05 -5.17
C GLU A 116 -10.10 -29.61 -4.31
N ASP A 117 -9.86 -30.92 -4.39
CA ASP A 117 -8.74 -31.59 -3.73
C ASP A 117 -7.38 -31.02 -4.19
N ALA A 118 -7.21 -30.80 -5.50
CA ALA A 118 -6.00 -30.22 -6.07
C ALA A 118 -5.80 -28.75 -5.66
N ARG A 119 -6.89 -27.97 -5.69
CA ARG A 119 -6.91 -26.55 -5.30
C ARG A 119 -6.53 -26.37 -3.84
N ASP A 120 -7.01 -27.23 -2.95
CA ASP A 120 -6.73 -27.15 -1.52
C ASP A 120 -5.24 -27.42 -1.21
N GLN A 121 -4.54 -28.14 -2.08
CA GLN A 121 -3.08 -28.31 -1.97
C GLN A 121 -2.33 -27.01 -2.28
N ILE A 122 -2.83 -26.19 -3.20
CA ILE A 122 -2.13 -24.97 -3.65
C ILE A 122 -2.62 -23.70 -2.94
N TYR A 123 -3.83 -23.69 -2.39
CA TYR A 123 -4.45 -22.49 -1.85
C TYR A 123 -3.65 -21.86 -0.71
N GLY A 124 -3.09 -20.67 -0.94
CA GLY A 124 -2.26 -19.97 0.04
C GLY A 124 -0.88 -20.61 0.27
N TYR A 125 -0.46 -21.55 -0.58
CA TYR A 125 0.89 -22.09 -0.58
C TYR A 125 1.78 -21.21 -1.48
N PRO A 126 2.88 -20.62 -0.97
CA PRO A 126 3.75 -19.75 -1.75
C PRO A 126 4.26 -20.43 -3.03
N ARG A 127 4.25 -19.69 -4.15
CA ARG A 127 4.74 -20.13 -5.46
C ARG A 127 4.10 -21.44 -5.98
N SER A 128 2.91 -21.82 -5.50
CA SER A 128 2.22 -23.04 -5.91
C SER A 128 2.03 -23.16 -7.42
N ARG A 129 2.18 -24.36 -7.98
CA ARG A 129 2.06 -24.65 -9.42
C ARG A 129 1.14 -25.86 -9.63
N MET A 130 0.08 -25.66 -10.42
CA MET A 130 -0.87 -26.69 -10.80
C MET A 130 -1.33 -26.49 -12.24
N GLU A 131 -1.51 -27.59 -12.96
CA GLU A 131 -2.07 -27.60 -14.32
C GLU A 131 -2.99 -28.81 -14.49
N LYS A 132 -3.89 -28.77 -15.48
CA LYS A 132 -4.88 -29.82 -15.73
C LYS A 132 -4.63 -30.45 -17.10
N PHE A 133 -4.72 -31.78 -17.16
CA PHE A 133 -4.36 -32.61 -18.31
C PHE A 133 -5.49 -33.58 -18.61
N LEU A 134 -5.61 -33.98 -19.87
CA LEU A 134 -6.54 -35.04 -20.26
C LEU A 134 -5.91 -36.44 -20.14
N ASP A 135 -4.58 -36.50 -20.07
CA ASP A 135 -3.79 -37.73 -19.99
C ASP A 135 -2.94 -37.75 -18.71
N TYR A 136 -2.84 -38.93 -18.09
CA TYR A 136 -2.11 -39.12 -16.84
C TYR A 136 -0.59 -38.99 -17.05
N ASP A 137 -0.06 -39.47 -18.18
CA ASP A 137 1.39 -39.45 -18.45
C ASP A 137 1.86 -38.01 -18.70
N GLU A 138 1.02 -37.17 -19.33
CA GLU A 138 1.26 -35.73 -19.47
C GLU A 138 1.26 -34.99 -18.11
N ALA A 139 0.32 -35.34 -17.23
CA ALA A 139 0.26 -34.82 -15.87
C ALA A 139 1.49 -35.19 -15.04
N GLU A 140 2.01 -36.41 -15.20
CA GLU A 140 3.24 -36.86 -14.54
C GLU A 140 4.47 -36.09 -15.05
N GLY A 141 4.58 -35.90 -16.37
CA GLY A 141 5.66 -35.13 -16.99
C GLY A 141 5.68 -33.66 -16.57
N TYR A 142 4.51 -33.05 -16.34
CA TYR A 142 4.42 -31.69 -15.81
C TYR A 142 5.00 -31.56 -14.39
N ILE A 143 4.72 -32.55 -13.53
CA ILE A 143 5.23 -32.56 -12.15
C ILE A 143 6.74 -32.71 -12.14
N GLU A 144 7.29 -33.66 -12.89
CA GLU A 144 8.73 -33.90 -12.97
C GLU A 144 9.48 -32.66 -13.49
N LYS A 145 8.97 -32.03 -14.56
CA LYS A 145 9.55 -30.82 -15.13
C LYS A 145 9.56 -29.64 -14.15
N ASN A 146 8.48 -29.46 -13.39
CA ASN A 146 8.37 -28.35 -12.47
C ASN A 146 9.14 -28.58 -11.16
N GLN A 147 9.32 -29.83 -10.73
CA GLN A 147 10.20 -30.17 -9.61
C GLN A 147 11.65 -29.81 -9.93
N LEU A 148 12.12 -30.14 -11.13
CA LEU A 148 13.50 -29.82 -11.56
C LEU A 148 13.74 -28.30 -11.67
N LEU A 149 12.76 -27.54 -12.17
CA LEU A 149 12.83 -26.06 -12.18
C LEU A 149 12.87 -25.47 -10.77
N TYR A 150 12.19 -26.09 -9.80
CA TYR A 150 12.18 -25.63 -8.43
C TYR A 150 13.53 -25.78 -7.75
N GLU A 151 14.19 -26.93 -7.96
CA GLU A 151 15.55 -27.18 -7.45
C GLU A 151 16.56 -26.16 -8.04
N GLU A 152 16.46 -25.84 -9.33
CA GLU A 152 17.30 -24.81 -9.97
C GLU A 152 17.00 -23.37 -9.49
N GLU A 153 15.75 -23.08 -9.10
CA GLU A 153 15.35 -21.78 -8.53
C GLU A 153 15.80 -21.65 -7.06
N GLU A 154 15.72 -22.71 -6.26
CA GLU A 154 16.21 -22.73 -4.86
C GLU A 154 17.74 -22.57 -4.80
N GLU A 155 18.51 -23.26 -5.65
CA GLU A 155 19.98 -23.12 -5.69
C GLU A 155 20.41 -21.67 -6.02
N LYS A 156 19.68 -20.97 -6.90
CA LYS A 156 19.97 -19.56 -7.21
C LYS A 156 19.59 -18.61 -6.09
N GLU A 157 18.50 -18.88 -5.37
CA GLU A 157 18.11 -18.07 -4.22
C GLU A 157 19.09 -18.26 -3.04
N GLU A 158 19.63 -19.46 -2.84
CA GLU A 158 20.69 -19.71 -1.85
C GLU A 158 21.98 -18.95 -2.20
N ASP A 159 22.39 -18.92 -3.48
CA ASP A 159 23.53 -18.12 -3.95
C ASP A 159 23.29 -16.59 -3.83
N GLU A 160 22.04 -16.14 -4.00
CA GLU A 160 21.67 -14.71 -3.89
C GLU A 160 21.54 -14.24 -2.43
N ASP A 161 21.03 -15.07 -1.52
CA ASP A 161 20.90 -14.74 -0.10
C ASP A 161 22.26 -14.80 0.64
N GLU A 162 23.21 -15.63 0.20
CA GLU A 162 24.59 -15.61 0.72
C GLU A 162 25.33 -14.29 0.36
N MET A 163 24.85 -13.53 -0.64
CA MET A 163 25.45 -12.28 -1.11
C MET A 163 24.86 -11.00 -0.48
N LYS A 164 24.08 -11.10 0.61
CA LYS A 164 23.47 -9.95 1.31
C LYS A 164 24.20 -9.58 2.61
N VAL A 165 25.52 -9.59 2.61
CA VAL A 165 26.31 -8.95 3.68
C VAL A 165 26.09 -7.44 3.59
N PRO A 166 25.61 -6.75 4.64
CA PRO A 166 25.40 -5.30 4.58
C PRO A 166 26.73 -4.62 4.23
N ALA A 167 26.74 -3.85 3.14
CA ALA A 167 27.94 -3.17 2.65
C ALA A 167 28.51 -2.26 3.74
N VAL A 168 29.57 -2.73 4.42
CA VAL A 168 30.29 -1.97 5.43
C VAL A 168 31.07 -0.87 4.73
N TRP A 169 30.83 0.38 5.15
CA TRP A 169 31.57 1.54 4.63
C TRP A 169 32.63 1.96 5.64
N PHE A 170 33.83 2.25 5.15
CA PHE A 170 34.95 2.76 5.92
C PHE A 170 35.12 4.25 5.67
N TYR A 171 34.99 5.07 6.71
CA TYR A 171 35.11 6.52 6.66
C TYR A 171 36.51 6.92 7.13
N ALA A 172 37.37 7.28 6.20
CA ALA A 172 38.73 7.71 6.47
C ALA A 172 38.77 9.22 6.78
N VAL A 173 39.15 9.59 8.00
CA VAL A 173 39.43 10.97 8.41
C VAL A 173 40.94 11.16 8.39
N ALA A 174 41.42 11.85 7.35
CA ALA A 174 42.84 12.13 7.19
C ALA A 174 43.28 13.43 7.90
N VAL A 175 42.38 14.41 7.99
CA VAL A 175 42.59 15.66 8.72
C VAL A 175 41.31 15.98 9.51
N GLY A 176 41.44 16.09 10.83
CA GLY A 176 40.34 16.32 11.77
C GLY A 176 40.84 16.25 13.21
N ARG A 177 39.92 16.29 14.18
CA ARG A 177 40.24 16.17 15.62
C ARG A 177 40.93 14.85 15.97
N SER A 178 40.49 13.77 15.34
CA SER A 178 41.11 12.44 15.47
C SER A 178 41.18 11.78 14.09
N THR A 179 42.40 11.56 13.60
CA THR A 179 42.64 10.90 12.31
C THR A 179 42.53 9.39 12.44
N GLY A 180 41.88 8.73 11.48
CA GLY A 180 41.67 7.28 11.51
C GLY A 180 40.56 6.82 10.58
N VAL A 181 40.39 5.51 10.49
CA VAL A 181 39.29 4.88 9.74
C VAL A 181 38.17 4.52 10.70
N TYR A 182 36.97 5.01 10.43
CA TYR A 182 35.76 4.80 11.23
C TYR A 182 34.77 3.94 10.45
N MET A 183 34.03 3.05 11.12
CA MET A 183 32.97 2.24 10.49
C MET A 183 31.60 2.93 10.53
N ASN A 184 31.49 4.04 11.26
CA ASN A 184 30.26 4.80 11.44
C ASN A 184 30.45 6.24 10.93
N HIS A 185 29.54 6.69 10.07
CA HIS A 185 29.52 8.05 9.54
C HIS A 185 29.46 9.10 10.65
N GLN A 186 28.66 8.85 11.70
CA GLN A 186 28.43 9.82 12.76
C GLN A 186 29.69 10.04 13.62
N GLU A 187 30.40 8.95 13.94
CA GLU A 187 31.68 9.02 14.64
C GLU A 187 32.74 9.77 13.83
N ALA A 188 32.81 9.51 12.51
CA ALA A 188 33.71 10.21 11.61
C ALA A 188 33.36 11.72 11.51
N MET A 189 32.06 12.03 11.45
CA MET A 189 31.56 13.40 11.35
C MET A 189 31.89 14.22 12.60
N GLU A 190 31.81 13.63 13.80
CA GLU A 190 32.21 14.29 15.06
C GLU A 190 33.69 14.71 15.07
N GLN A 191 34.55 13.99 14.35
CA GLN A 191 35.97 14.34 14.25
C GLN A 191 36.23 15.53 13.34
N VAL A 192 35.37 15.76 12.35
CA VAL A 192 35.59 16.80 11.35
C VAL A 192 34.72 18.03 11.55
N HIS A 193 33.57 17.90 12.20
CA HIS A 193 32.59 18.96 12.36
C HIS A 193 33.18 20.15 13.15
N GLY A 194 33.34 21.28 12.46
CA GLY A 194 33.93 22.51 13.01
C GLY A 194 35.46 22.53 13.04
N TYR A 195 36.14 21.61 12.35
CA TYR A 195 37.59 21.62 12.14
C TYR A 195 37.91 22.22 10.76
N SER A 196 38.62 23.34 10.71
CA SER A 196 38.98 24.00 9.44
C SER A 196 39.98 23.15 8.65
N GLY A 197 39.78 22.98 7.35
CA GLY A 197 40.66 22.19 6.48
C GLY A 197 40.53 20.67 6.66
N PHE A 198 39.42 20.17 7.22
CA PHE A 198 39.23 18.73 7.40
C PHE A 198 39.24 17.98 6.05
N ARG A 199 39.74 16.74 6.07
CA ARG A 199 39.78 15.84 4.91
C ARG A 199 39.21 14.49 5.30
N MET A 200 38.03 14.17 4.77
CA MET A 200 37.31 12.92 5.04
C MET A 200 36.75 12.32 3.76
N LYS A 201 36.86 10.99 3.60
CA LYS A 201 36.33 10.25 2.45
C LYS A 201 35.88 8.85 2.87
N LYS A 202 34.85 8.30 2.21
CA LYS A 202 34.36 6.93 2.44
C LYS A 202 34.86 5.95 1.39
N PHE A 203 35.15 4.73 1.80
CA PHE A 203 35.71 3.64 1.01
C PHE A 203 34.95 2.33 1.27
N ARG A 204 35.02 1.41 0.30
CA ARG A 204 34.49 0.05 0.45
C ARG A 204 35.51 -0.90 1.07
N ASP A 205 36.79 -0.58 0.96
CA ASP A 205 37.89 -1.36 1.48
C ASP A 205 38.63 -0.59 2.59
N PHE A 206 39.05 -1.31 3.63
CA PHE A 206 39.78 -0.74 4.75
C PHE A 206 41.21 -0.31 4.36
N GLY A 207 41.86 -1.07 3.47
CA GLY A 207 43.20 -0.74 2.98
C GLY A 207 43.21 0.55 2.17
N GLU A 208 42.25 0.72 1.26
CA GLU A 208 42.08 1.98 0.51
C GLU A 208 41.85 3.19 1.44
N ALA A 209 41.11 2.99 2.54
CA ALA A 209 40.88 4.01 3.55
C ALA A 209 42.17 4.40 4.29
N GLU A 210 43.03 3.44 4.63
CA GLU A 210 44.33 3.71 5.26
C GLU A 210 45.30 4.41 4.30
N GLU A 211 45.35 4.01 3.03
CA GLU A 211 46.18 4.67 2.02
C GLU A 211 45.79 6.14 1.83
N TYR A 212 44.49 6.44 1.83
CA TYR A 212 44.00 7.81 1.76
C TYR A 212 44.48 8.66 2.95
N ILE A 213 44.52 8.09 4.16
CA ILE A 213 45.03 8.78 5.35
C ILE A 213 46.54 9.00 5.22
N ALA A 214 47.30 7.97 4.84
CA ALA A 214 48.75 8.06 4.68
C ALA A 214 49.14 9.11 3.62
N PHE A 215 48.46 9.12 2.48
CA PHE A 215 48.70 10.10 1.41
C PHE A 215 48.48 11.54 1.88
N ASN A 216 47.40 11.78 2.63
CA ASN A 216 47.06 13.12 3.10
C ASN A 216 47.86 13.57 4.34
N GLN A 217 48.47 12.64 5.09
CA GLN A 217 49.41 12.97 6.17
C GLN A 217 50.78 13.40 5.64
N VAL A 218 51.27 12.79 4.55
CA VAL A 218 52.56 13.15 3.92
C VAL A 218 52.56 14.57 3.36
N TYR A 219 51.43 15.02 2.81
CA TYR A 219 51.28 16.40 2.32
C TYR A 219 51.09 17.46 3.41
N SER A 220 50.97 17.07 4.68
CA SER A 220 50.71 17.99 5.79
C SER A 220 51.92 18.24 6.68
N SER A 221 53.07 17.57 6.44
CA SER A 221 54.28 17.67 7.27
C SER A 221 55.43 18.46 6.64
N ASP A 222 55.33 18.88 5.38
CA ASP A 222 56.42 19.57 4.66
C ASP A 222 56.22 21.10 4.56
N GLU A 223 55.82 21.76 5.65
CA GLU A 223 55.82 23.23 5.79
C GLU A 223 56.66 23.73 6.98
N GLU A 224 57.84 23.16 7.19
CA GLU A 224 58.93 23.82 7.92
C GLU A 224 60.29 23.54 7.25
N ASP A 225 60.52 24.08 6.04
CA ASP A 225 61.84 24.64 5.70
C ASP A 225 61.85 25.40 4.35
N GLU A 226 62.26 26.67 4.44
CA GLU A 226 62.84 27.57 3.45
C GLU A 226 62.71 27.23 1.94
N SER A 227 61.94 28.04 1.19
CA SER A 227 62.53 28.96 0.19
C SER A 227 61.46 29.71 -0.61
N GLU A 228 61.76 31.00 -0.85
CA GLU A 228 61.03 31.93 -1.69
C GLU A 228 60.77 31.36 -3.11
N ALA A 229 59.51 31.13 -3.43
CA ALA A 229 58.99 31.22 -4.80
C ALA A 229 57.49 31.49 -4.72
N GLU A 230 57.13 32.75 -4.95
CA GLU A 230 55.75 33.20 -5.13
C GLU A 230 55.08 32.38 -6.25
N ALA A 231 54.15 31.52 -5.86
CA ALA A 231 53.10 31.02 -6.73
C ALA A 231 51.79 31.27 -5.99
N GLU A 232 51.10 32.33 -6.42
CA GLU A 232 49.77 32.68 -5.94
C GLU A 232 48.84 31.48 -6.15
N VAL A 233 48.48 30.81 -5.06
CA VAL A 233 47.41 29.82 -5.07
C VAL A 233 46.11 30.61 -5.03
N GLU A 234 45.58 30.91 -6.20
CA GLU A 234 44.20 31.39 -6.35
C GLU A 234 43.29 30.33 -5.71
N GLU A 235 42.75 30.62 -4.53
CA GLU A 235 41.67 29.83 -3.95
C GLU A 235 40.55 29.79 -4.98
N GLU A 236 40.17 28.58 -5.45
CA GLU A 236 39.05 28.40 -6.37
C GLU A 236 37.75 28.80 -5.65
N ILE A 237 37.41 30.09 -5.72
CA ILE A 237 36.16 30.63 -5.19
C ILE A 237 35.02 30.15 -6.09
N TRP A 238 34.09 29.40 -5.50
CA TRP A 238 32.88 28.97 -6.18
C TRP A 238 31.81 30.06 -6.12
N TYR A 239 31.20 30.36 -7.26
CA TYR A 239 30.09 31.29 -7.40
C TYR A 239 28.77 30.54 -7.58
N TYR A 240 27.83 30.73 -6.67
CA TYR A 240 26.51 30.12 -6.67
C TYR A 240 25.48 31.08 -7.25
N ALA A 241 25.04 30.80 -8.47
CA ALA A 241 24.04 31.58 -9.17
C ALA A 241 22.63 31.11 -8.81
N VAL A 242 21.84 31.97 -8.16
CA VAL A 242 20.41 31.76 -7.91
C VAL A 242 19.63 32.55 -8.96
N ALA A 243 19.16 31.84 -9.98
CA ALA A 243 18.35 32.43 -11.05
C ALA A 243 16.89 32.59 -10.63
N VAL A 244 16.38 31.66 -9.81
CA VAL A 244 15.00 31.66 -9.31
C VAL A 244 15.01 31.26 -7.84
N GLY A 245 14.53 32.14 -6.97
CA GLY A 245 14.51 32.00 -5.52
C GLY A 245 14.01 33.29 -4.86
N ARG A 246 14.04 33.37 -3.53
CA ARG A 246 13.60 34.56 -2.77
C ARG A 246 14.38 35.83 -3.16
N THR A 247 15.69 35.71 -3.30
CA THR A 247 16.58 36.79 -3.74
C THR A 247 17.50 36.26 -4.83
N THR A 248 17.30 36.73 -6.06
CA THR A 248 18.12 36.33 -7.21
C THR A 248 19.46 37.05 -7.21
N GLY A 249 20.52 36.35 -7.58
CA GLY A 249 21.88 36.89 -7.48
C GLY A 249 22.96 35.80 -7.49
N VAL A 250 24.21 36.25 -7.53
CA VAL A 250 25.39 35.39 -7.41
C VAL A 250 25.92 35.50 -5.99
N TYR A 251 26.06 34.38 -5.32
CA TYR A 251 26.57 34.26 -3.95
C TYR A 251 27.92 33.56 -3.96
N THR A 252 28.83 33.94 -3.08
CA THR A 252 30.12 33.25 -2.89
C THR A 252 30.06 32.21 -1.78
N ASP A 253 29.00 32.24 -0.96
CA ASP A 253 28.74 31.28 0.11
C ASP A 253 27.55 30.37 -0.24
N TRP A 254 27.74 29.06 -0.05
CA TRP A 254 26.71 28.06 -0.34
C TRP A 254 25.49 28.19 0.58
N GLN A 255 25.71 28.49 1.86
CA GLN A 255 24.65 28.53 2.86
C GLN A 255 23.72 29.71 2.60
N GLU A 256 24.28 30.88 2.26
CA GLU A 256 23.51 32.05 1.84
C GLU A 256 22.66 31.77 0.59
N ALA A 257 23.25 31.11 -0.43
CA ALA A 257 22.52 30.74 -1.65
C ALA A 257 21.38 29.75 -1.37
N MET A 258 21.62 28.75 -0.49
CA MET A 258 20.66 27.72 -0.13
C MET A 258 19.45 28.29 0.63
N GLU A 259 19.65 29.28 1.50
CA GLU A 259 18.56 29.96 2.20
C GLU A 259 17.59 30.68 1.25
N GLN A 260 18.08 31.15 0.09
CA GLN A 260 17.23 31.81 -0.90
C GLN A 260 16.33 30.84 -1.66
N VAL A 261 16.76 29.59 -1.84
CA VAL A 261 16.01 28.59 -2.63
C VAL A 261 15.18 27.64 -1.78
N ARG A 262 15.55 27.44 -0.51
CA ARG A 262 14.89 26.46 0.37
C ARG A 262 13.42 26.80 0.59
N GLY A 263 12.54 25.94 0.07
CA GLY A 263 11.09 26.07 0.17
C GLY A 263 10.47 27.03 -0.86
N TYR A 264 11.22 27.45 -1.88
CA TYR A 264 10.70 28.23 -3.01
C TYR A 264 10.36 27.28 -4.17
N SER A 265 9.10 27.29 -4.64
CA SER A 265 8.67 26.43 -5.73
C SER A 265 9.36 26.83 -7.04
N GLY A 266 9.82 25.85 -7.83
CA GLY A 266 10.46 26.11 -9.13
C GLY A 266 11.84 26.79 -9.06
N PHE A 267 12.54 26.70 -7.92
CA PHE A 267 13.86 27.31 -7.74
C PHE A 267 14.89 26.77 -8.76
N ARG A 268 15.79 27.66 -9.20
CA ARG A 268 16.87 27.35 -10.15
C ARG A 268 18.17 27.91 -9.60
N MET A 269 19.08 27.02 -9.20
CA MET A 269 20.40 27.37 -8.67
C MET A 269 21.49 26.46 -9.23
N LYS A 270 22.64 27.04 -9.57
CA LYS A 270 23.81 26.33 -10.09
C LYS A 270 25.11 26.99 -9.64
N LYS A 271 26.17 26.21 -9.46
CA LYS A 271 27.51 26.71 -9.10
C LYS A 271 28.44 26.78 -10.31
N PHE A 272 29.31 27.80 -10.32
CA PHE A 272 30.27 28.12 -11.37
C PHE A 272 31.61 28.49 -10.76
N LEU A 273 32.68 28.34 -11.54
CA LEU A 273 34.02 28.82 -11.17
C LEU A 273 34.23 30.29 -11.56
N ASP A 274 33.45 30.78 -12.52
CA ASP A 274 33.55 32.14 -13.04
C ASP A 274 32.29 32.97 -12.71
N TYR A 275 32.50 34.20 -12.24
CA TYR A 275 31.41 35.11 -11.88
C TYR A 275 30.58 35.53 -13.10
N SER A 276 31.20 35.69 -14.28
CA SER A 276 30.49 36.07 -15.51
C SER A 276 29.59 34.93 -15.98
N GLU A 277 30.04 33.68 -15.90
CA GLU A 277 29.21 32.51 -16.19
C GLU A 277 28.01 32.41 -15.23
N ALA A 278 28.24 32.65 -13.93
CA ALA A 278 27.18 32.71 -12.93
C ALA A 278 26.13 33.79 -13.25
N GLN A 279 26.56 34.97 -13.70
CA GLN A 279 25.63 36.03 -14.12
C GLN A 279 24.85 35.69 -15.39
N GLN A 280 25.47 35.04 -16.38
CA GLN A 280 24.79 34.60 -17.60
C GLN A 280 23.69 33.59 -17.29
N TYR A 281 23.97 32.63 -16.41
CA TYR A 281 22.98 31.64 -15.97
C TYR A 281 21.73 32.29 -15.38
N ILE A 282 21.89 33.35 -14.60
CA ILE A 282 20.77 34.13 -14.05
C ILE A 282 19.98 34.80 -15.18
N GLY A 283 20.65 35.44 -16.14
CA GLY A 283 19.99 36.10 -17.26
C GLY A 283 19.17 35.13 -18.13
N GLU A 284 19.75 33.99 -18.47
CA GLU A 284 19.10 32.96 -19.30
C GLU A 284 17.90 32.33 -18.58
N ASN A 285 18.01 32.07 -17.27
CA ASN A 285 16.96 31.41 -16.51
C ASN A 285 15.94 32.38 -15.89
N ARG A 286 16.18 33.70 -15.97
CA ARG A 286 15.24 34.75 -15.57
C ARG A 286 14.20 35.02 -16.64
N LEU A 287 14.58 34.98 -17.92
CA LEU A 287 13.67 35.22 -19.05
C LEU A 287 12.53 34.20 -19.13
N TYR A 288 12.77 32.96 -18.69
CA TYR A 288 11.75 31.92 -18.61
C TYR A 288 10.65 32.19 -17.57
N TYR A 289 10.82 33.14 -16.64
CA TYR A 289 9.80 33.48 -15.64
C TYR A 289 9.03 34.76 -15.97
N GLU A 290 9.56 35.62 -16.85
CA GLU A 290 8.89 36.86 -17.27
C GLU A 290 7.99 36.63 -18.52
N GLU A 291 8.32 35.67 -19.40
CA GLU A 291 7.45 35.31 -20.55
C GLU A 291 6.20 34.49 -20.15
N ASP A 292 6.27 33.70 -19.06
CA ASP A 292 5.13 32.89 -18.56
C ASP A 292 4.04 33.72 -17.83
N GLU A 293 4.29 34.99 -17.49
CA GLU A 293 3.25 35.89 -16.94
C GLU A 293 2.41 36.58 -18.03
N GLU A 294 2.93 36.75 -19.25
CA GLU A 294 2.21 37.43 -20.34
C GLU A 294 1.49 36.48 -21.31
N GLU A 295 1.86 35.20 -21.41
CA GLU A 295 1.18 34.21 -22.30
C GLU A 295 0.08 33.37 -21.62
N LYS A 296 -0.16 33.49 -20.31
CA LYS A 296 -1.27 32.81 -19.62
C LYS A 296 -2.62 33.53 -19.70
N SER A 297 -2.90 34.29 -20.76
CA SER A 297 -4.24 34.84 -20.99
C SER A 297 -5.14 33.95 -21.85
N ASP A 298 -4.61 33.03 -22.64
CA ASP A 298 -5.42 32.27 -23.60
C ASP A 298 -4.78 30.92 -23.94
N ASP A 299 -4.84 29.93 -23.05
CA ASP A 299 -4.99 28.52 -23.45
C ASP A 299 -5.33 27.65 -22.22
N GLU A 300 -6.48 26.98 -22.33
CA GLU A 300 -7.06 26.07 -21.35
C GLU A 300 -6.23 24.77 -21.27
N GLU A 301 -5.37 24.64 -20.26
CA GLU A 301 -4.87 23.34 -19.80
C GLU A 301 -5.59 22.96 -18.50
N GLU A 302 -6.35 21.86 -18.53
CA GLU A 302 -6.90 21.20 -17.34
C GLU A 302 -5.76 20.72 -16.44
N VAL A 303 -5.38 21.56 -15.48
CA VAL A 303 -4.56 21.16 -14.33
C VAL A 303 -5.51 20.56 -13.30
N GLU A 304 -5.37 19.26 -13.00
CA GLU A 304 -5.97 18.66 -11.81
C GLU A 304 -5.45 19.43 -10.58
N GLN A 305 -6.26 20.35 -10.08
CA GLN A 305 -6.00 21.06 -8.84
C GLN A 305 -6.11 20.02 -7.72
N GLU A 306 -4.98 19.54 -7.19
CA GLU A 306 -5.00 18.86 -5.91
C GLU A 306 -5.66 19.80 -4.91
N GLU A 307 -6.82 19.39 -4.36
CA GLU A 307 -7.57 20.17 -3.38
C GLU A 307 -6.71 20.40 -2.12
N VAL A 308 -6.00 21.53 -2.08
CA VAL A 308 -5.21 21.93 -0.91
C VAL A 308 -6.17 22.50 0.14
N TRP A 309 -6.37 21.74 1.22
CA TRP A 309 -7.20 22.16 2.34
C TRP A 309 -6.43 23.04 3.34
N TYR A 310 -7.03 24.14 3.74
CA TYR A 310 -6.54 25.05 4.78
C TYR A 310 -7.33 24.86 6.07
N TYR A 311 -6.68 24.86 7.22
CA TYR A 311 -7.29 24.62 8.53
C TYR A 311 -7.10 25.86 9.40
N ALA A 312 -8.17 26.62 9.66
CA ALA A 312 -8.11 27.74 10.58
C ALA A 312 -8.38 27.27 12.00
N VAL A 313 -7.42 27.50 12.91
CA VAL A 313 -7.57 27.27 14.35
C VAL A 313 -7.78 28.61 15.02
N ALA A 314 -8.94 28.83 15.63
CA ALA A 314 -9.28 30.08 16.31
C ALA A 314 -9.24 29.98 17.83
N VAL A 315 -9.38 28.77 18.37
CA VAL A 315 -9.13 28.50 19.78
C VAL A 315 -8.30 27.23 19.87
N GLY A 316 -7.09 27.37 20.38
CA GLY A 316 -6.09 26.32 20.49
C GLY A 316 -4.80 26.87 21.09
N ARG A 317 -3.75 26.05 21.15
CA ARG A 317 -2.42 26.42 21.65
C ARG A 317 -1.78 27.53 20.81
N ARG A 318 -2.02 27.51 19.49
CA ARG A 318 -1.68 28.58 18.56
C ARG A 318 -2.86 28.80 17.61
N ILE A 319 -3.17 30.07 17.39
CA ILE A 319 -4.26 30.53 16.53
C ILE A 319 -3.64 30.91 15.17
N GLY A 320 -4.27 30.47 14.08
CA GLY A 320 -3.79 30.73 12.73
C GLY A 320 -4.34 29.74 11.70
N VAL A 321 -3.94 29.94 10.43
CA VAL A 321 -4.28 29.06 9.32
C VAL A 321 -3.11 28.10 9.06
N TYR A 322 -3.43 26.82 8.94
CA TYR A 322 -2.49 25.72 8.73
C TYR A 322 -2.78 25.04 7.39
N THR A 323 -1.74 24.67 6.65
CA THR A 323 -1.87 23.93 5.38
C THR A 323 -1.82 22.42 5.56
N ASN A 324 -1.47 21.95 6.77
CA ASN A 324 -1.39 20.54 7.12
C ASN A 324 -2.35 20.22 8.27
N ARG A 325 -3.14 19.16 8.11
CA ARG A 325 -4.12 18.69 9.10
C ARG A 325 -3.47 18.29 10.43
N GLY A 326 -2.29 17.66 10.39
CA GLY A 326 -1.56 17.21 11.58
C GLY A 326 -1.14 18.40 12.45
N ASP A 327 -0.53 19.41 11.82
CA ASP A 327 -0.07 20.61 12.52
C ASP A 327 -1.24 21.38 13.16
N ALA A 328 -2.39 21.42 12.50
CA ALA A 328 -3.62 22.03 13.01
C ALA A 328 -4.20 21.23 14.19
N LEU A 329 -4.23 19.90 14.09
CA LEU A 329 -4.69 19.00 15.16
C LEU A 329 -3.83 19.11 16.42
N ASP A 330 -2.50 19.22 16.28
CA ASP A 330 -1.58 19.39 17.41
C ASP A 330 -1.85 20.68 18.21
N GLN A 331 -2.45 21.70 17.58
CA GLN A 331 -2.84 22.92 18.27
C GLN A 331 -4.11 22.77 19.11
N VAL A 332 -5.00 21.85 18.75
CA VAL A 332 -6.31 21.68 19.38
C VAL A 332 -6.42 20.44 20.25
N TYR A 333 -5.54 19.46 20.05
CA TYR A 333 -5.52 18.22 20.81
C TYR A 333 -5.33 18.50 22.31
N GLU A 334 -6.25 17.98 23.13
CA GLU A 334 -6.37 18.20 24.58
C GLU A 334 -6.65 19.66 25.01
N TYR A 335 -6.99 20.56 24.07
CA TYR A 335 -7.36 21.93 24.39
C TYR A 335 -8.88 22.04 24.59
N SER A 336 -9.34 22.29 25.81
CA SER A 336 -10.77 22.40 26.13
C SER A 336 -11.39 23.61 25.42
N GLY A 337 -12.46 23.39 24.65
CA GLY A 337 -13.17 24.46 23.92
C GLY A 337 -12.47 24.91 22.64
N PHE A 338 -11.66 24.04 22.03
CA PHE A 338 -11.01 24.35 20.77
C PHE A 338 -12.02 24.68 19.66
N ARG A 339 -11.62 25.58 18.75
CA ARG A 339 -12.39 25.97 17.57
C ARG A 339 -11.47 25.89 16.35
N MET A 340 -11.79 24.98 15.44
CA MET A 340 -11.04 24.76 14.20
C MET A 340 -11.99 24.41 13.05
N LYS A 341 -11.73 24.96 11.87
CA LYS A 341 -12.54 24.75 10.65
C LYS A 341 -11.63 24.58 9.43
N LYS A 342 -12.04 23.78 8.45
CA LYS A 342 -11.30 23.59 7.20
C LYS A 342 -11.96 24.36 6.05
N PHE A 343 -11.15 24.88 5.16
CA PHE A 343 -11.52 25.72 4.02
C PHE A 343 -10.76 25.26 2.79
N LEU A 344 -11.36 25.48 1.61
CA LEU A 344 -10.71 25.20 0.33
C LEU A 344 -9.85 26.40 -0.14
N ASP A 345 -10.16 27.61 0.35
CA ASP A 345 -9.45 28.84 0.03
C ASP A 345 -8.74 29.43 1.28
N TYR A 346 -7.52 29.91 1.07
CA TYR A 346 -6.70 30.49 2.14
C TYR A 346 -7.26 31.83 2.63
N ASN A 347 -7.83 32.65 1.75
CA ASN A 347 -8.37 33.95 2.15
C ASN A 347 -9.67 33.79 2.92
N GLU A 348 -10.49 32.78 2.60
CA GLU A 348 -11.63 32.38 3.42
C GLU A 348 -11.19 31.93 4.82
N ALA A 349 -10.13 31.12 4.92
CA ALA A 349 -9.56 30.70 6.19
C ALA A 349 -8.97 31.86 7.02
N LEU A 350 -8.48 32.92 6.36
CA LEU A 350 -7.86 34.09 6.99
C LEU A 350 -8.89 35.18 7.36
N GLY A 351 -10.02 35.22 6.66
CA GLY A 351 -10.97 36.33 6.65
C GLY A 351 -12.14 36.24 7.62
N GLU A 352 -12.33 35.11 8.33
CA GLU A 352 -13.36 35.06 9.38
C GLU A 352 -12.92 35.91 10.59
N GLU A 353 -13.43 37.15 10.65
CA GLU A 353 -13.59 37.88 11.92
C GLU A 353 -14.56 37.07 12.79
N TRP A 354 -14.05 36.51 13.88
CA TRP A 354 -14.85 35.78 14.86
C TRP A 354 -15.71 36.78 15.65
N GLU A 355 -16.81 37.23 15.06
CA GLU A 355 -17.82 38.00 15.80
C GLU A 355 -18.35 37.13 16.95
N GLU A 356 -18.13 37.60 18.17
CA GLU A 356 -18.86 37.14 19.35
C GLU A 356 -20.33 37.52 19.19
N SER A 357 -21.10 36.72 18.45
CA SER A 357 -22.55 36.82 18.44
C SER A 357 -23.12 35.84 19.45
N GLU A 358 -23.71 36.40 20.51
CA GLU A 358 -24.66 35.75 21.41
C GLU A 358 -25.90 35.33 20.63
N GLU A 359 -25.78 34.34 19.75
CA GLU A 359 -26.93 33.62 19.21
C GLU A 359 -26.78 32.15 19.56
N GLU A 360 -27.66 31.75 20.47
CA GLU A 360 -27.96 30.38 20.88
C GLU A 360 -28.44 29.59 19.64
N GLN A 361 -27.51 29.26 18.75
CA GLN A 361 -27.74 28.30 17.69
C GLN A 361 -27.63 26.93 18.34
N VAL A 362 -28.81 26.32 18.51
CA VAL A 362 -28.96 24.91 18.82
C VAL A 362 -28.25 24.14 17.71
N MET A 363 -26.97 23.86 17.91
CA MET A 363 -26.27 22.83 17.15
C MET A 363 -26.99 21.53 17.49
N GLU A 364 -27.80 21.04 16.54
CA GLU A 364 -28.21 19.64 16.54
C GLU A 364 -26.92 18.82 16.54
N LYS A 365 -26.53 18.37 17.73
CA LYS A 365 -25.54 17.31 17.85
C LYS A 365 -26.10 16.16 17.04
N GLU A 366 -25.38 15.76 16.00
CA GLU A 366 -25.63 14.49 15.32
C GLU A 366 -25.41 13.38 16.37
N GLU A 367 -26.47 13.03 17.09
CA GLU A 367 -26.51 11.93 18.03
C GLU A 367 -26.56 10.64 17.21
N TRP A 368 -25.48 9.87 17.27
CA TRP A 368 -25.40 8.56 16.62
C TRP A 368 -26.12 7.52 17.48
N PHE A 369 -26.96 6.71 16.83
CA PHE A 369 -27.62 5.56 17.45
C PHE A 369 -26.84 4.28 17.10
N TYR A 370 -26.50 3.49 18.11
CA TYR A 370 -25.73 2.26 17.99
C TYR A 370 -26.66 1.08 18.26
N ALA A 371 -27.06 0.35 17.23
CA ALA A 371 -27.87 -0.85 17.39
C ALA A 371 -26.95 -2.06 17.66
N VAL A 372 -27.10 -2.68 18.83
CA VAL A 372 -26.44 -3.92 19.19
C VAL A 372 -27.43 -5.07 18.97
N ALA A 373 -27.27 -5.78 17.86
CA ALA A 373 -28.09 -6.93 17.50
C ALA A 373 -27.61 -8.21 18.20
N VAL A 374 -26.31 -8.33 18.47
CA VAL A 374 -25.74 -9.45 19.25
C VAL A 374 -24.70 -8.92 20.23
N GLY A 375 -24.95 -9.11 21.52
CA GLY A 375 -24.11 -8.64 22.62
C GLY A 375 -24.70 -9.05 23.97
N ARG A 376 -24.09 -8.60 25.08
CA ARG A 376 -24.56 -8.87 26.46
C ARG A 376 -25.98 -8.36 26.70
N ASN A 377 -26.29 -7.18 26.19
CA ASN A 377 -27.64 -6.62 26.16
C ASN A 377 -27.88 -6.06 24.75
N THR A 378 -28.89 -6.56 24.06
CA THR A 378 -29.27 -6.09 22.73
C THR A 378 -30.18 -4.86 22.83
N GLY A 379 -30.14 -4.01 21.82
CA GLY A 379 -30.92 -2.77 21.79
C GLY A 379 -30.16 -1.60 21.17
N ILE A 380 -30.78 -0.42 21.20
CA ILE A 380 -30.23 0.81 20.64
C ILE A 380 -29.62 1.65 21.76
N TYR A 381 -28.38 2.08 21.56
CA TYR A 381 -27.63 2.91 22.49
C TYR A 381 -27.33 4.27 21.85
N THR A 382 -27.43 5.35 22.60
CA THR A 382 -27.05 6.71 22.14
C THR A 382 -25.60 7.05 22.46
N ASN A 383 -24.93 6.20 23.23
CA ASN A 383 -23.53 6.34 23.61
C ASN A 383 -22.71 5.15 23.09
N ASN A 384 -21.64 5.46 22.35
CA ASN A 384 -20.72 4.48 21.78
C ASN A 384 -20.04 3.63 22.85
N GLU A 385 -19.62 4.23 23.97
CA GLU A 385 -18.92 3.51 25.03
C GLU A 385 -19.82 2.45 25.68
N GLU A 386 -21.09 2.80 25.92
CA GLU A 386 -22.08 1.85 26.46
C GLU A 386 -22.39 0.72 25.47
N ALA A 387 -22.46 1.03 24.17
CA ALA A 387 -22.66 0.05 23.11
C ALA A 387 -21.46 -0.92 23.01
N ILE A 388 -20.23 -0.39 23.07
CA ILE A 388 -18.99 -1.17 23.08
C ILE A 388 -18.94 -2.10 24.30
N GLU A 389 -19.34 -1.64 25.49
CA GLU A 389 -19.40 -2.49 26.68
C GLU A 389 -20.32 -3.71 26.50
N GLN A 390 -21.36 -3.59 25.66
CA GLN A 390 -22.26 -4.72 25.40
C GLN A 390 -21.64 -5.74 24.47
N VAL A 391 -20.79 -5.32 23.53
CA VAL A 391 -20.22 -6.22 22.52
C VAL A 391 -18.82 -6.70 22.84
N HIS A 392 -18.06 -5.94 23.63
CA HIS A 392 -16.65 -6.18 23.88
C HIS A 392 -16.43 -7.51 24.62
N GLY A 393 -15.82 -8.48 23.95
CA GLY A 393 -15.59 -9.84 24.47
C GLY A 393 -16.83 -10.74 24.44
N TYR A 394 -17.88 -10.37 23.69
CA TYR A 394 -19.03 -11.24 23.42
C TYR A 394 -18.80 -11.97 22.08
N PRO A 395 -18.73 -13.32 22.05
CA PRO A 395 -18.53 -14.08 20.83
C PRO A 395 -19.65 -13.83 19.81
N GLY A 396 -19.30 -13.55 18.55
CA GLY A 396 -20.27 -13.32 17.47
C GLY A 396 -21.04 -12.00 17.59
N PHE A 397 -20.48 -10.99 18.28
CA PHE A 397 -21.15 -9.70 18.45
C PHE A 397 -21.47 -9.03 17.11
N ARG A 398 -22.62 -8.35 17.05
CA ARG A 398 -23.09 -7.58 15.89
C ARG A 398 -23.59 -6.24 16.36
N MET A 399 -22.89 -5.18 15.94
CA MET A 399 -23.24 -3.79 16.24
C MET A 399 -23.06 -2.93 15.00
N LYS A 400 -24.03 -2.05 14.74
CA LYS A 400 -24.02 -1.10 13.63
C LYS A 400 -24.47 0.27 14.13
N LYS A 401 -23.91 1.34 13.56
CA LYS A 401 -24.24 2.73 13.92
C LYS A 401 -25.09 3.38 12.83
N PHE A 402 -26.02 4.22 13.25
CA PHE A 402 -27.03 4.87 12.42
C PHE A 402 -27.16 6.33 12.84
N LEU A 403 -27.58 7.17 11.90
CA LEU A 403 -27.83 8.58 12.15
C LEU A 403 -29.29 8.83 12.58
N ASP A 404 -30.18 7.89 12.24
CA ASP A 404 -31.61 7.95 12.55
C ASP A 404 -32.02 6.81 13.50
N TYR A 405 -32.92 7.11 14.44
CA TYR A 405 -33.39 6.13 15.44
C TYR A 405 -34.26 5.05 14.80
N ASP A 406 -35.12 5.43 13.84
CA ASP A 406 -36.05 4.50 13.21
C ASP A 406 -35.29 3.46 12.35
N GLU A 407 -34.22 3.88 11.67
CA GLU A 407 -33.30 2.96 10.95
C GLU A 407 -32.54 2.02 11.91
N ALA A 408 -32.14 2.52 13.08
CA ALA A 408 -31.50 1.71 14.11
C ALA A 408 -32.44 0.67 14.72
N GLU A 409 -33.75 0.98 14.82
CA GLU A 409 -34.77 0.07 15.35
C GLU A 409 -35.10 -1.07 14.39
N GLU A 410 -35.15 -0.80 13.08
CA GLU A 410 -35.34 -1.83 12.06
C GLU A 410 -34.25 -2.90 12.13
N VAL A 411 -32.98 -2.48 12.19
CA VAL A 411 -31.84 -3.39 12.24
C VAL A 411 -31.60 -3.99 13.64
N GLY A 412 -32.00 -3.27 14.71
CA GLY A 412 -31.88 -3.74 16.08
C GLY A 412 -32.94 -4.76 16.51
N SER A 413 -34.07 -4.81 15.79
CA SER A 413 -35.22 -5.68 16.12
C SER A 413 -35.39 -6.89 15.19
N GLU A 414 -34.66 -6.98 14.09
CA GLU A 414 -34.59 -8.18 13.23
C GLU A 414 -33.89 -9.35 13.96
N SER A 415 -34.67 -10.09 14.74
CA SER A 415 -34.33 -11.45 15.17
C SER A 415 -34.69 -12.45 14.07
N GLU A 416 -33.80 -12.65 13.11
CA GLU A 416 -33.83 -13.76 12.14
C GLU A 416 -32.77 -14.82 12.54
N PRO A 417 -32.96 -16.10 12.14
CA PRO A 417 -32.66 -17.27 12.96
C PRO A 417 -31.16 -17.51 13.19
N GLU A 418 -30.88 -18.30 14.23
CA GLU A 418 -29.57 -18.79 14.64
C GLU A 418 -28.78 -19.42 13.47
N GLU A 419 -28.08 -18.61 12.68
CA GLU A 419 -26.94 -19.10 11.92
C GLU A 419 -25.83 -19.39 12.94
N GLU A 420 -25.51 -20.67 13.09
CA GLU A 420 -24.38 -21.16 13.87
C GLU A 420 -23.09 -20.59 13.27
N PHE A 421 -22.70 -19.39 13.68
CA PHE A 421 -21.40 -18.82 13.34
C PHE A 421 -20.33 -19.73 13.95
N GLU A 422 -19.51 -20.32 13.08
CA GLU A 422 -18.38 -21.18 13.41
C GLU A 422 -17.39 -20.47 14.35
N THR A 423 -17.64 -20.56 15.66
CA THR A 423 -16.73 -20.06 16.68
C THR A 423 -15.54 -21.01 16.83
N TRP A 424 -14.32 -20.52 16.63
CA TRP A 424 -13.14 -21.33 16.90
C TRP A 424 -12.86 -21.47 18.41
N TYR A 425 -12.64 -22.70 18.83
CA TYR A 425 -12.24 -23.09 20.19
C TYR A 425 -10.74 -23.41 20.24
N TYR A 426 -9.99 -22.66 21.04
CA TYR A 426 -8.54 -22.82 21.23
C TYR A 426 -8.26 -23.67 22.46
N ALA A 427 -7.87 -24.92 22.26
CA ALA A 427 -7.51 -25.85 23.32
C ALA A 427 -6.02 -25.72 23.68
N VAL A 428 -5.72 -25.22 24.88
CA VAL A 428 -4.37 -25.16 25.45
C VAL A 428 -4.16 -26.35 26.37
N THR A 429 -3.16 -27.16 26.04
CA THR A 429 -2.82 -28.41 26.75
C THR A 429 -1.51 -28.30 27.54
N VAL A 430 -0.63 -27.39 27.13
CA VAL A 430 0.58 -27.01 27.87
C VAL A 430 0.71 -25.49 27.80
N GLY A 431 0.63 -24.83 28.95
CA GLY A 431 0.62 -23.38 29.12
C GLY A 431 0.40 -22.99 30.59
N ARG A 432 0.20 -21.70 30.87
CA ARG A 432 -0.07 -21.15 32.21
C ARG A 432 -1.37 -21.74 32.79
N ASP A 433 -2.45 -21.67 32.03
CA ASP A 433 -3.73 -22.31 32.37
C ASP A 433 -4.19 -23.25 31.25
N ILE A 434 -4.39 -24.53 31.60
CA ILE A 434 -4.84 -25.59 30.69
C ILE A 434 -6.36 -25.56 30.58
N GLY A 435 -6.87 -25.44 29.36
CA GLY A 435 -8.30 -25.31 29.11
C GLY A 435 -8.64 -25.01 27.65
N VAL A 436 -9.93 -24.86 27.36
CA VAL A 436 -10.44 -24.43 26.06
C VAL A 436 -10.90 -22.99 26.17
N TYR A 437 -10.46 -22.15 25.23
CA TYR A 437 -10.75 -20.73 25.17
C TYR A 437 -11.49 -20.41 23.87
N THR A 438 -12.45 -19.50 23.92
CA THR A 438 -13.17 -19.00 22.73
C THR A 438 -12.54 -17.73 22.15
N ASP A 439 -11.62 -17.11 22.90
CA ASP A 439 -10.89 -15.90 22.49
C ASP A 439 -9.42 -16.24 22.22
N TRP A 440 -8.93 -15.87 21.04
CA TRP A 440 -7.55 -16.12 20.62
C TRP A 440 -6.52 -15.41 21.52
N GLN A 441 -6.80 -14.18 21.92
CA GLN A 441 -5.87 -13.35 22.68
C GLN A 441 -5.70 -13.92 24.09
N VAL A 442 -6.81 -14.35 24.70
CA VAL A 442 -6.79 -15.07 25.99
C VAL A 442 -6.01 -16.38 25.88
N ALA A 443 -6.23 -17.16 24.83
CA ALA A 443 -5.53 -18.43 24.60
C ALA A 443 -4.02 -18.22 24.38
N ARG A 444 -3.65 -17.21 23.59
CA ARG A 444 -2.27 -16.82 23.30
C ARG A 444 -1.54 -16.40 24.57
N ASP A 445 -2.18 -15.63 25.43
CA ASP A 445 -1.58 -15.17 26.68
C ASP A 445 -1.31 -16.34 27.65
N GLN A 446 -1.97 -17.50 27.49
CA GLN A 446 -1.64 -18.71 28.26
C GLN A 446 -0.34 -19.38 27.79
N VAL A 447 0.01 -19.26 26.52
CA VAL A 447 1.15 -19.96 25.93
C VAL A 447 2.37 -19.06 25.70
N TYR A 448 2.17 -17.74 25.58
CA TYR A 448 3.22 -16.80 25.25
C TYR A 448 4.32 -16.76 26.33
N GLY A 449 5.55 -17.14 25.93
CA GLY A 449 6.72 -17.23 26.81
C GLY A 449 6.79 -18.52 27.64
N TYR A 450 5.91 -19.51 27.41
CA TYR A 450 5.96 -20.81 28.06
C TYR A 450 6.71 -21.83 27.18
N SER A 451 7.81 -22.40 27.68
CA SER A 451 8.61 -23.37 26.91
C SER A 451 7.86 -24.69 26.74
N GLY A 452 7.80 -25.20 25.51
CA GLY A 452 7.10 -26.44 25.20
C GLY A 452 5.57 -26.33 25.17
N PHE A 453 5.03 -25.13 24.97
CA PHE A 453 3.59 -24.92 24.88
C PHE A 453 2.93 -25.78 23.80
N ARG A 454 1.67 -26.16 24.03
CA ARG A 454 0.89 -26.99 23.11
C ARG A 454 -0.54 -26.50 23.07
N MET A 455 -0.94 -25.95 21.91
CA MET A 455 -2.27 -25.41 21.67
C MET A 455 -2.76 -25.79 20.27
N LYS A 456 -4.07 -26.05 20.13
CA LYS A 456 -4.72 -26.36 18.84
C LYS A 456 -6.11 -25.73 18.78
N LYS A 457 -6.55 -25.29 17.60
CA LYS A 457 -7.90 -24.74 17.37
C LYS A 457 -8.86 -25.80 16.82
N PHE A 458 -10.13 -25.70 17.18
CA PHE A 458 -11.22 -26.61 16.83
C PHE A 458 -12.47 -25.81 16.45
N LEU A 459 -13.35 -26.38 15.65
CA LEU A 459 -14.67 -25.82 15.37
C LEU A 459 -15.71 -26.31 16.38
N ASP A 460 -15.54 -27.52 16.92
CA ASP A 460 -16.40 -28.09 17.95
C ASP A 460 -15.78 -28.00 19.36
N LEU A 461 -16.60 -27.57 20.34
CA LEU A 461 -16.18 -27.44 21.74
C LEU A 461 -15.86 -28.81 22.36
N SER A 462 -16.57 -29.86 21.97
CA SER A 462 -16.38 -31.20 22.53
C SER A 462 -15.04 -31.78 22.09
N GLU A 463 -14.71 -31.66 20.79
CA GLU A 463 -13.40 -32.04 20.24
C GLU A 463 -12.25 -31.27 20.90
N ALA A 464 -12.43 -29.96 21.13
CA ALA A 464 -11.45 -29.15 21.85
C ALA A 464 -11.17 -29.70 23.25
N TRP A 465 -12.22 -30.08 24.00
CA TRP A 465 -12.09 -30.68 25.33
C TRP A 465 -11.52 -32.10 25.31
N GLU A 466 -11.82 -32.89 24.29
CA GLU A 466 -11.20 -34.21 24.10
C GLU A 466 -9.69 -34.08 23.89
N TYR A 467 -9.27 -33.14 23.05
CA TYR A 467 -7.86 -32.84 22.84
C TYR A 467 -7.16 -32.41 24.13
N VAL A 468 -7.80 -31.57 24.96
CA VAL A 468 -7.26 -31.22 26.28
C VAL A 468 -7.15 -32.44 27.19
N ARG A 469 -8.20 -33.26 27.28
CA ARG A 469 -8.23 -34.44 28.16
C ARG A 469 -7.21 -35.50 27.75
N TYR A 470 -7.05 -35.74 26.45
CA TYR A 470 -6.09 -36.68 25.90
C TYR A 470 -4.65 -36.29 26.23
N ASN A 471 -4.32 -35.00 26.14
CA ASN A 471 -2.98 -34.50 26.40
C ASN A 471 -2.68 -34.17 27.88
N LYS A 472 -3.69 -34.18 28.77
CA LYS A 472 -3.53 -33.92 30.23
C LYS A 472 -2.89 -35.09 30.99
N GLY A 473 -2.61 -36.21 30.32
CA GLY A 473 -2.14 -37.47 30.92
C GLY A 473 -0.66 -37.81 30.71
N TYR A 474 0.17 -36.87 30.27
CA TYR A 474 1.62 -37.05 30.11
C TYR A 474 2.43 -36.26 31.15
#